data_AF-A0A3B9PQ58-F1
#
_entry.id   AF-A0A3B9PQ58-F1
#
_cell.length_a   1.000
_cell.length_b   1.000
_cell.length_c   1.000
_cell.angle_alpha   90.00
_cell.angle_beta   90.00
_cell.angle_gamma   90.00
#
_symmetry.space_group_name_H-M   'P 1'
#
loop_
_entity.id
_entity.type
_entity.pdbx_description
1 polymer ?
#
loop_
_entity_poly.entity_id
_entity_poly.type
_entity_poly.pdbx_seq_one_letter_code
_entity_poly.pdbx_strand_id
1 'polypeptide(L)' 'MGNEQTFTITELAREFDITPRAIRFYEDQGLLTPAR' A
#
# COMPACT_ATOMS: atom_id res chain seq x y z
N MET A 1 20.64 -1.20 9.97
CA MET A 1 19.45 -0.43 10.35
C MET A 1 18.50 -0.47 9.15
N GLY A 2 17.70 -1.51 9.01
CA GLY A 2 16.66 -1.55 7.98
C GLY A 2 15.50 -0.72 8.48
N ASN A 3 15.28 0.47 7.91
CA ASN A 3 14.10 1.26 8.23
C ASN A 3 12.94 0.63 7.45
N GLU A 4 12.24 -0.32 8.06
CA GLU A 4 10.96 -0.83 7.54
C GLU A 4 9.94 0.30 7.62
N GLN A 5 9.90 1.13 6.58
CA GLN A 5 8.93 2.20 6.45
C GLN A 5 7.57 1.57 6.20
N THR A 6 6.76 1.47 7.25
CA THR A 6 5.37 1.08 7.14
C THR A 6 4.60 2.27 6.60
N PHE A 7 4.05 2.12 5.39
CA PHE A 7 3.19 3.13 4.80
C PHE A 7 1.74 2.71 4.95
N THR A 8 0.89 3.65 5.33
CA THR A 8 -0.55 3.41 5.31
C THR A 8 -1.07 3.40 3.88
N ILE A 9 -2.17 2.71 3.66
CA ILE A 9 -2.87 2.69 2.36
C ILE A 9 -3.15 4.12 1.87
N THR A 10 -3.45 5.05 2.76
CA THR A 10 -3.73 6.45 2.42
C THR A 10 -2.49 7.20 1.95
N GLU A 11 -1.32 6.93 2.55
CA GLU A 11 -0.05 7.53 2.13
C GLU A 11 0.37 7.02 0.76
N LEU A 12 0.33 5.70 0.55
CA LEU A 12 0.58 5.10 -0.75
C LEU A 12 -0.40 5.64 -1.81
N ALA A 13 -1.67 5.78 -1.48
CA ALA A 13 -2.66 6.33 -2.40
C ALA A 13 -2.28 7.74 -2.87
N ARG A 14 -1.82 8.59 -1.95
CA ARG A 14 -1.38 9.97 -2.28
C ARG A 14 -0.08 9.99 -3.09
N GLU A 15 0.87 9.13 -2.75
CA GLU A 15 2.18 9.10 -3.38
C GLU A 15 2.13 8.59 -4.83
N PHE A 16 1.26 7.61 -5.09
CA PHE A 16 1.06 7.04 -6.42
C PHE A 16 -0.08 7.71 -7.22
N ASP A 17 -0.70 8.76 -6.65
CA ASP A 17 -1.88 9.45 -7.21
C ASP A 17 -3.02 8.48 -7.60
N ILE A 18 -3.20 7.43 -6.80
CA ILE A 18 -4.24 6.42 -6.96
C ILE A 18 -5.21 6.43 -5.79
N THR A 19 -6.35 5.78 -5.96
CA THR A 19 -7.31 5.65 -4.87
C THR A 19 -6.89 4.55 -3.88
N PRO A 20 -7.23 4.68 -2.58
CA PRO A 20 -7.06 3.58 -1.61
C PRO A 20 -7.72 2.27 -2.05
N ARG A 21 -8.79 2.37 -2.86
CA ARG A 21 -9.47 1.22 -3.47
C ARG A 21 -8.59 0.46 -4.46
N ALA A 22 -7.75 1.16 -5.23
CA ALA A 22 -6.80 0.52 -6.14
C ALA A 22 -5.75 -0.30 -5.37
N ILE A 23 -5.26 0.24 -4.25
CA ILE A 23 -4.30 -0.48 -3.39
C ILE A 23 -4.93 -1.75 -2.82
N ARG A 24 -6.15 -1.67 -2.29
CA ARG A 24 -6.89 -2.86 -1.83
C ARG A 24 -7.15 -3.85 -2.95
N PHE A 25 -7.43 -3.37 -4.16
CA PHE A 25 -7.57 -4.25 -5.32
C PHE A 25 -6.28 -5.03 -5.58
N TYR A 26 -5.11 -4.40 -5.47
CA TYR A 26 -3.84 -5.11 -5.59
C TYR A 26 -3.59 -6.08 -4.43
N GLU A 27 -4.03 -5.79 -3.20
CA GLU A 27 -4.01 -6.76 -2.09
C GLU A 27 -4.90 -7.97 -2.39
N ASP A 28 -6.13 -7.74 -2.87
CA ASP A 28 -7.08 -8.79 -3.23
C ASP A 28 -6.58 -9.63 -4.42
N GLN A 29 -5.82 -9.03 -5.34
CA GLN A 29 -5.14 -9.76 -6.42
C GLN A 29 -3.85 -10.47 -5.96
N GLY A 30 -3.43 -10.29 -4.70
CA GLY A 30 -2.19 -10.87 -4.17
C GLY A 30 -0.91 -10.22 -4.70
N LEU A 31 -1.02 -9.04 -5.31
CA LEU A 31 0.12 -8.24 -5.81
C LEU A 31 0.76 -7.40 -4.70
N LEU A 32 -0.02 -7.03 -3.69
CA LEU A 32 0.45 -6.33 -2.49
C LEU A 32 0.19 -7.17 -1.25
N THR A 33 1.16 -7.19 -0.33
CA THR A 33 1.05 -7.88 0.94
C THR A 33 1.22 -6.86 2.07
N PRO A 34 0.21 -6.66 2.92
CA PRO A 34 0.36 -5.76 4.05
C PRO A 34 1.40 -6.33 5.01
N ALA A 35 2.42 -5.54 5.32
CA ALA A 35 3.29 -5.78 6.45
C ALA A 35 2.46 -5.50 7.72
N ARG A 36 1.99 -6.55 8.39
CA ARG A 36 1.30 -6.44 9.68
C ARG A 36 2.31 -6.32 10.81
#